data_AF-A0A383ABM1-F1
#
_entry.id   AF-A0A383ABM1-F1
#
_cell.length_a   1.000
_cell.length_b   1.000
_cell.length_c   1.000
_cell.angle_alpha   90.00
_cell.angle_beta   90.00
_cell.angle_gamma   90.00
#
_symmetry.space_group_name_H-M   'P 1'
#
loop_
_entity.id
_entity.type
_entity.pdbx_description
1 polymer ?
#
loop_
_entity_poly.entity_id
_entity_poly.type
_entity_poly.pdbx_seq_one_letter_code
_entity_poly.pdbx_strand_id
1 'polypeptide(L)'
;NTSCADCAGVPNGDNVEDNCETCDNNPVNDCEQDCAGTWGGSAVLDVCGECDGGETDPDNCGGSDITDGCDLPDDPNTSYLHLTAAGSVLYKSLYDIAGFQFTVDGASPTGASGGDAGAAGMMIQANSATNIVLGFSLTGGVVPEGCGTLVELDLTGDATGLSGIIMSDTAGGAIYFEYYEESETIAGCMDDSACNYNSDATEDDGSCEYAEENYDCDGNCIVEVDCFGECGGNAVVDECGVCGGSGIPEGE
;
A
#
# COMPACT_ATOMS: atom_id res chain seq x y z
N ASN A 1 50.92 22.36 -31.09
CA ASN A 1 49.81 21.41 -31.32
C ASN A 1 49.39 20.89 -29.94
N THR A 2 48.65 21.70 -29.22
CA THR A 2 48.20 21.45 -27.85
C THR A 2 46.71 21.73 -27.87
N SER A 3 45.87 20.75 -28.18
CA SER A 3 44.46 21.07 -28.43
C SER A 3 43.43 20.13 -27.82
N CYS A 4 43.82 19.20 -26.95
CA CYS A 4 42.99 18.78 -25.82
C CYS A 4 43.89 18.09 -24.81
N ALA A 5 44.08 18.69 -23.65
CA ALA A 5 44.51 17.92 -22.49
C ALA A 5 43.28 17.15 -21.99
N ASP A 6 43.47 15.90 -21.58
CA ASP A 6 42.44 15.14 -20.87
C ASP A 6 42.18 15.77 -19.49
N CYS A 7 41.18 15.29 -18.75
CA CYS A 7 40.87 15.85 -17.42
C CYS A 7 42.03 15.74 -16.41
N ALA A 8 43.06 14.91 -16.69
CA ALA A 8 44.27 14.74 -15.88
C ALA A 8 45.43 15.64 -16.33
N GLY A 9 45.19 16.50 -17.32
CA GLY A 9 46.18 17.44 -17.85
C GLY A 9 47.17 16.82 -18.84
N VAL A 10 46.93 15.60 -19.33
CA VAL A 10 47.78 14.89 -20.30
C VAL A 10 47.36 15.26 -21.73
N PRO A 11 48.27 15.86 -22.55
CA PRO A 11 47.95 16.21 -23.93
C PRO A 11 47.65 14.98 -24.80
N ASN A 12 46.45 14.91 -25.37
CA ASN A 12 45.90 13.75 -26.08
C ASN A 12 45.78 12.48 -25.21
N GLY A 13 45.54 12.64 -23.91
CA GLY A 13 45.11 11.53 -23.07
C GLY A 13 43.63 11.18 -23.29
N ASP A 14 43.23 10.01 -22.79
CA ASP A 14 41.88 9.45 -22.98
C ASP A 14 40.99 9.57 -21.72
N ASN A 15 41.45 10.23 -20.66
CA ASN A 15 40.66 10.40 -19.43
C ASN A 15 39.55 11.43 -19.63
N VAL A 16 38.33 11.08 -19.20
CA VAL A 16 37.15 11.95 -19.23
C VAL A 16 36.70 12.18 -17.80
N GLU A 17 36.28 13.40 -17.49
CA GLU A 17 35.72 13.71 -16.18
C GLU A 17 34.33 13.08 -16.10
N ASP A 18 34.12 12.18 -15.15
CA ASP A 18 32.80 11.63 -14.87
C ASP A 18 31.90 12.71 -14.24
N ASN A 19 30.59 12.43 -14.13
CA ASN A 19 29.65 13.37 -13.53
C ASN A 19 29.80 13.52 -12.00
N CYS A 20 30.79 12.84 -11.39
CA CYS A 20 31.18 12.92 -9.99
C CYS A 20 32.61 13.46 -9.80
N GLU A 21 33.13 14.17 -10.80
CA GLU A 21 34.43 14.86 -10.78
C GLU A 21 35.65 13.92 -10.64
N THR A 22 35.48 12.62 -10.88
CA THR A 22 36.59 11.68 -11.01
C THR A 22 37.07 11.65 -12.45
N CYS A 23 38.36 11.89 -12.62
CA CYS A 23 39.00 11.91 -13.92
C CYS A 23 39.73 10.59 -14.18
N ASP A 24 39.07 9.70 -14.93
CA ASP A 24 39.69 8.47 -15.44
C ASP A 24 39.05 8.04 -16.78
N ASN A 25 39.33 6.83 -17.25
CA ASN A 25 38.77 6.30 -18.49
C ASN A 25 38.08 4.94 -18.29
N ASN A 26 37.71 4.63 -17.04
CA ASN A 26 37.16 3.36 -16.66
C ASN A 26 35.63 3.46 -16.53
N PRO A 27 34.88 3.02 -17.56
CA PRO A 27 33.43 3.16 -17.58
C PRO A 27 32.71 2.31 -16.50
N VAL A 28 33.45 1.50 -15.73
CA VAL A 28 32.92 0.64 -14.67
C VAL A 28 32.77 1.39 -13.34
N ASN A 29 33.51 2.48 -13.13
CA ASN A 29 33.36 3.33 -11.95
C ASN A 29 32.82 4.72 -12.25
N ASP A 30 32.34 4.94 -13.48
CA ASP A 30 31.46 6.07 -13.78
C ASP A 30 30.31 6.03 -12.76
N CYS A 31 30.17 7.09 -11.97
CA CYS A 31 29.14 7.12 -10.96
C CYS A 31 27.75 7.03 -11.61
N GLU A 32 26.86 6.23 -11.04
CA GLU A 32 25.48 6.15 -11.48
C GLU A 32 24.65 7.23 -10.79
N GLN A 33 23.60 7.67 -11.48
CA GLN A 33 22.64 8.62 -10.92
C GLN A 33 21.72 7.85 -9.96
N ASP A 34 21.55 8.36 -8.75
CA ASP A 34 20.57 7.82 -7.82
C ASP A 34 19.14 8.08 -8.32
N CYS A 35 18.14 7.50 -7.67
CA CYS A 35 16.75 7.65 -8.10
C CYS A 35 16.23 9.11 -8.02
N ALA A 36 16.91 9.99 -7.28
CA ALA A 36 16.57 11.40 -7.11
C ALA A 36 17.23 12.30 -8.16
N GLY A 37 17.98 11.70 -9.10
CA GLY A 37 18.69 12.45 -10.12
C GLY A 37 20.04 13.01 -9.65
N THR A 38 20.57 12.56 -8.51
CA THR A 38 21.87 13.01 -7.98
C THR A 38 22.97 12.02 -8.35
N TRP A 39 23.99 12.48 -9.07
CA TRP A 39 25.15 11.67 -9.44
C TRP A 39 25.95 11.27 -8.19
N GLY A 40 26.13 9.96 -7.96
CA GLY A 40 26.83 9.44 -6.79
C GLY A 40 26.08 9.60 -5.46
N GLY A 41 24.78 9.91 -5.51
CA GLY A 41 23.93 9.97 -4.31
C GLY A 41 23.60 8.58 -3.78
N SER A 42 23.00 8.54 -2.58
CA SER A 42 22.67 7.29 -1.87
C SER A 42 21.21 6.89 -2.02
N ALA A 43 20.42 7.63 -2.80
CA ALA A 43 18.98 7.41 -2.85
C ALA A 43 18.63 6.12 -3.59
N VAL A 44 17.77 5.29 -3.00
CA VAL A 44 17.38 3.99 -3.58
C VAL A 44 15.86 3.95 -3.77
N LEU A 45 15.40 3.30 -4.84
CA LEU A 45 13.99 3.01 -5.00
C LEU A 45 13.54 2.05 -3.90
N ASP A 46 12.43 2.36 -3.26
CA ASP A 46 11.72 1.39 -2.44
C ASP A 46 11.06 0.31 -3.30
N VAL A 47 10.36 -0.62 -2.67
CA VAL A 47 9.70 -1.73 -3.37
C VAL A 47 8.57 -1.26 -4.31
N CYS A 48 8.16 0.00 -4.18
CA CYS A 48 7.07 0.64 -4.90
C CYS A 48 7.52 1.58 -6.00
N GLY A 49 8.83 1.73 -6.17
CA GLY A 49 9.40 2.59 -7.20
C GLY A 49 9.41 4.07 -6.81
N GLU A 50 9.21 4.39 -5.53
CA GLU A 50 9.42 5.73 -4.99
C GLU A 50 10.85 5.90 -4.49
N CYS A 51 11.44 7.07 -4.73
CA CYS A 51 12.84 7.30 -4.39
C CYS A 51 13.03 7.68 -2.93
N ASP A 52 13.91 6.97 -2.20
CA ASP A 52 14.05 7.03 -0.74
C ASP A 52 12.72 6.82 -0.01
N GLY A 53 11.81 6.06 -0.61
CA GLY A 53 10.56 5.66 0.00
C GLY A 53 10.76 4.68 1.16
N GLY A 54 9.79 4.64 2.06
CA GLY A 54 9.83 3.81 3.27
C GLY A 54 9.25 2.41 3.09
N GLU A 55 8.60 2.13 1.95
CA GLU A 55 7.80 0.92 1.79
C GLU A 55 8.67 -0.32 1.59
N THR A 56 8.38 -1.35 2.37
CA THR A 56 9.08 -2.64 2.30
C THR A 56 8.20 -3.77 1.79
N ASP A 57 6.91 -3.51 1.56
CA ASP A 57 5.93 -4.47 1.06
C ASP A 57 5.58 -4.21 -0.43
N PRO A 58 5.93 -5.13 -1.37
CA PRO A 58 5.61 -4.98 -2.80
C PRO A 58 4.12 -4.89 -3.10
N ASP A 59 3.27 -5.38 -2.20
CA ASP A 59 1.82 -5.39 -2.37
C ASP A 59 1.20 -4.03 -1.92
N ASN A 60 1.98 -3.16 -1.27
CA ASN A 60 1.57 -1.84 -0.79
C ASN A 60 1.96 -0.69 -1.75
N CYS A 61 2.26 -0.99 -3.02
CA CYS A 61 2.85 -0.04 -3.97
C CYS A 61 1.86 0.87 -4.71
N GLY A 62 0.85 1.26 -3.95
CA GLY A 62 -0.30 2.07 -4.31
C GLY A 62 -1.39 1.99 -3.23
N GLY A 63 -1.06 1.44 -2.06
CA GLY A 63 -1.97 1.29 -0.94
C GLY A 63 -2.09 2.59 -0.18
N SER A 64 -3.33 3.03 -0.04
CA SER A 64 -3.77 4.17 0.73
C SER A 64 -3.60 3.93 2.22
N ASP A 65 -2.37 3.78 2.70
CA ASP A 65 -2.09 4.02 4.11
C ASP A 65 -2.41 5.50 4.35
N ILE A 66 -3.46 5.77 5.10
CA ILE A 66 -3.92 7.11 5.43
C ILE A 66 -2.95 7.68 6.47
N THR A 67 -1.80 8.12 5.99
CA THR A 67 -0.75 8.74 6.81
C THR A 67 -1.01 10.23 7.02
N ASP A 68 -1.68 10.87 6.06
CA ASP A 68 -2.13 12.27 6.13
C ASP A 68 -3.63 12.37 5.84
N GLY A 69 -4.29 13.39 6.40
CA GLY A 69 -5.71 13.64 6.11
C GLY A 69 -5.98 13.94 4.64
N CYS A 70 -4.98 14.35 3.86
CA CYS A 70 -5.11 14.57 2.43
C CYS A 70 -5.20 13.29 1.60
N ASP A 71 -4.76 12.16 2.17
CA ASP A 71 -4.85 10.82 1.55
C ASP A 71 -6.28 10.25 1.63
N LEU A 72 -7.15 10.85 2.44
CA LEU A 72 -8.56 10.48 2.52
C LEU A 72 -9.28 10.68 1.17
N PRO A 73 -10.32 9.86 0.86
CA PRO A 73 -11.01 9.94 -0.42
C PRO A 73 -11.52 11.34 -0.77
N ASP A 74 -11.40 11.70 -2.05
CA ASP A 74 -12.02 12.91 -2.62
C ASP A 74 -13.50 12.63 -2.96
N ASP A 75 -14.42 13.09 -2.12
CA ASP A 75 -15.86 13.10 -2.42
C ASP A 75 -16.41 14.55 -2.41
N PRO A 76 -17.18 14.98 -3.44
CA PRO A 76 -17.71 16.33 -3.52
C PRO A 76 -18.84 16.65 -2.53
N ASN A 77 -19.36 15.65 -1.81
CA ASN A 77 -20.49 15.78 -0.88
C ASN A 77 -20.19 15.27 0.52
N THR A 78 -19.18 14.42 0.69
CA THR A 78 -18.86 13.76 1.95
C THR A 78 -17.51 14.24 2.48
N SER A 79 -17.48 14.59 3.76
CA SER A 79 -16.25 14.84 4.50
C SER A 79 -15.88 13.59 5.31
N TYR A 80 -14.59 13.32 5.48
CA TYR A 80 -14.10 12.09 6.10
C TYR A 80 -13.29 12.37 7.36
N LEU A 81 -13.40 11.46 8.32
CA LEU A 81 -12.49 11.33 9.46
C LEU A 81 -11.85 9.96 9.44
N HIS A 82 -10.60 9.89 9.84
CA HIS A 82 -9.89 8.63 10.08
C HIS A 82 -9.09 8.73 11.37
N LEU A 83 -8.91 7.61 12.07
CA LEU A 83 -8.13 7.53 13.30
C LEU A 83 -6.98 6.56 13.06
N THR A 84 -5.76 7.09 13.06
CA THR A 84 -4.57 6.26 12.89
C THR A 84 -4.31 5.43 14.14
N ALA A 85 -3.59 4.31 13.98
CA ALA A 85 -3.14 3.50 15.11
C ALA A 85 -2.27 4.27 16.13
N ALA A 86 -1.65 5.38 15.71
CA ALA A 86 -0.86 6.25 16.58
C ALA A 86 -1.72 7.21 17.44
N GLY A 87 -3.04 7.29 17.19
CA GLY A 87 -3.96 8.18 17.90
C GLY A 87 -4.21 9.53 17.22
N SER A 88 -3.74 9.72 15.99
CA SER A 88 -3.97 10.96 15.23
C SER A 88 -5.32 10.88 14.54
N VAL A 89 -6.17 11.89 14.75
CA VAL A 89 -7.45 12.02 14.04
C VAL A 89 -7.23 12.87 12.80
N LEU A 90 -7.26 12.23 11.64
CA LEU A 90 -7.11 12.85 10.34
C LEU A 90 -8.48 13.28 9.80
N TYR A 91 -8.53 14.40 9.08
CA TYR A 91 -9.76 14.92 8.50
C TYR A 91 -9.57 15.38 7.06
N LYS A 92 -10.67 15.30 6.31
CA LYS A 92 -10.85 15.95 5.02
C LYS A 92 -12.24 16.57 4.98
N SER A 93 -12.29 17.89 5.03
CA SER A 93 -13.52 18.67 5.16
C SER A 93 -13.76 19.55 3.94
N LEU A 94 -15.02 19.61 3.51
CA LEU A 94 -15.49 20.54 2.48
C LEU A 94 -15.87 21.93 3.04
N TYR A 95 -15.85 22.11 4.36
CA TYR A 95 -16.25 23.33 5.05
C TYR A 95 -15.40 23.60 6.30
N ASP A 96 -15.32 24.85 6.72
CA ASP A 96 -14.68 25.23 7.99
C ASP A 96 -15.36 24.56 9.19
N ILE A 97 -14.58 23.95 10.08
CA ILE A 97 -15.05 23.29 11.30
C ILE A 97 -14.89 24.24 12.49
N ALA A 98 -16.01 24.64 13.10
CA ALA A 98 -16.04 25.49 14.29
C ALA A 98 -16.25 24.69 15.60
N GLY A 99 -16.69 23.44 15.47
CA GLY A 99 -16.91 22.54 16.60
C GLY A 99 -17.00 21.09 16.14
N PHE A 100 -16.56 20.20 17.01
CA PHE A 100 -16.59 18.77 16.77
C PHE A 100 -16.89 17.98 18.05
N GLN A 101 -17.53 16.84 17.88
CA GLN A 101 -17.68 15.80 18.89
C GLN A 101 -17.63 14.45 18.18
N PHE A 102 -16.92 13.48 18.76
CA PHE A 102 -16.98 12.09 18.33
C PHE A 102 -16.71 11.17 19.52
N THR A 103 -17.06 9.91 19.37
CA THR A 103 -16.80 8.85 20.34
C THR A 103 -15.70 7.95 19.79
N VAL A 104 -14.71 7.64 20.61
CA VAL A 104 -13.65 6.68 20.27
C VAL A 104 -14.13 5.27 20.59
N ASP A 105 -14.13 4.41 19.59
CA ASP A 105 -14.48 3.00 19.71
C ASP A 105 -13.22 2.16 19.95
N GLY A 106 -13.34 1.09 20.74
CA GLY A 106 -12.23 0.18 21.05
C GLY A 106 -11.23 0.68 22.10
N ALA A 107 -10.99 2.00 22.19
CA ALA A 107 -10.05 2.61 23.14
C ALA A 107 -10.67 3.67 24.05
N SER A 108 -9.96 4.01 25.13
CA SER A 108 -10.32 5.12 26.02
C SER A 108 -9.41 6.32 25.80
N PRO A 109 -9.93 7.49 25.37
CA PRO A 109 -9.15 8.70 25.22
C PRO A 109 -8.88 9.34 26.59
N THR A 110 -7.61 9.40 26.98
CA THR A 110 -7.12 9.97 28.24
C THR A 110 -6.68 11.42 28.12
N GLY A 111 -6.39 11.86 26.90
CA GLY A 111 -6.01 13.21 26.53
C GLY A 111 -6.34 13.47 25.07
N ALA A 112 -6.49 14.75 24.73
CA ALA A 112 -6.66 15.20 23.35
C ALA A 112 -6.09 16.62 23.22
N SER A 113 -5.16 16.83 22.30
CA SER A 113 -4.50 18.12 22.09
C SER A 113 -3.86 18.21 20.70
N GLY A 114 -3.28 19.36 20.35
CA GLY A 114 -2.58 19.50 19.07
C GLY A 114 -3.50 19.51 17.86
N GLY A 115 -2.93 19.17 16.69
CA GLY A 115 -3.58 19.28 15.38
C GLY A 115 -3.99 20.71 15.02
N ASP A 116 -4.77 20.81 13.95
CA ASP A 116 -5.33 22.07 13.45
C ASP A 116 -6.33 22.66 14.45
N ALA A 117 -7.05 21.82 15.20
CA ALA A 117 -7.94 22.31 16.26
C ALA A 117 -7.17 23.02 17.37
N GLY A 118 -6.02 22.46 17.78
CA GLY A 118 -5.13 23.08 18.75
C GLY A 118 -4.51 24.36 18.20
N ALA A 119 -4.07 24.37 16.94
CA ALA A 119 -3.51 25.55 16.27
C ALA A 119 -4.55 26.68 16.11
N ALA A 120 -5.81 26.33 15.86
CA ALA A 120 -6.95 27.25 15.81
C ALA A 120 -7.37 27.77 17.21
N GLY A 121 -6.72 27.31 18.28
CA GLY A 121 -7.02 27.72 19.65
C GLY A 121 -8.37 27.19 20.17
N MET A 122 -8.85 26.08 19.61
CA MET A 122 -10.04 25.41 20.12
C MET A 122 -9.74 24.78 21.47
N MET A 123 -10.73 24.77 22.36
CA MET A 123 -10.67 23.99 23.59
C MET A 123 -11.09 22.57 23.30
N ILE A 124 -10.20 21.63 23.59
CA ILE A 124 -10.39 20.21 23.34
C ILE A 124 -10.48 19.48 24.68
N GLN A 125 -11.45 18.58 24.84
CA GLN A 125 -11.60 17.73 26.00
C GLN A 125 -11.84 16.29 25.58
N ALA A 126 -11.09 15.37 26.19
CA ALA A 126 -11.34 13.94 26.14
C ALA A 126 -11.94 13.47 27.47
N ASN A 127 -12.98 12.64 27.40
CA ASN A 127 -13.60 12.03 28.58
C ASN A 127 -13.54 10.51 28.49
N SER A 128 -12.56 9.93 29.18
CA SER A 128 -12.30 8.48 29.22
C SER A 128 -13.44 7.64 29.83
N ALA A 129 -14.40 8.24 30.54
CA ALA A 129 -15.55 7.51 31.09
C ALA A 129 -16.68 7.34 30.07
N THR A 130 -16.74 8.23 29.09
CA THR A 130 -17.75 8.23 28.02
C THR A 130 -17.18 7.95 26.63
N ASN A 131 -15.85 7.90 26.52
CA ASN A 131 -15.06 7.89 25.28
C ASN A 131 -15.33 9.04 24.30
N ILE A 132 -15.99 10.10 24.78
CA ILE A 132 -16.31 11.28 23.97
C ILE A 132 -15.11 12.23 23.95
N VAL A 133 -14.74 12.68 22.76
CA VAL A 133 -13.87 13.82 22.52
C VAL A 133 -14.71 14.96 21.97
N LEU A 134 -14.50 16.16 22.51
CA LEU A 134 -15.23 17.39 22.18
C LEU A 134 -14.21 18.50 21.92
N GLY A 135 -14.40 19.25 20.85
CA GLY A 135 -13.64 20.46 20.56
C GLY A 135 -14.56 21.62 20.18
N PHE A 136 -14.34 22.80 20.76
CA PHE A 136 -15.05 24.02 20.38
C PHE A 136 -14.22 25.27 20.62
N SER A 137 -14.49 26.35 19.89
CA SER A 137 -13.84 27.65 20.10
C SER A 137 -14.78 28.65 20.77
N LEU A 138 -14.29 29.36 21.80
CA LEU A 138 -14.98 30.54 22.38
C LEU A 138 -14.57 31.85 21.72
N THR A 139 -13.46 31.84 20.98
CA THR A 139 -12.88 33.03 20.33
C THR A 139 -13.28 33.12 18.85
N GLY A 140 -13.99 32.12 18.33
CA GLY A 140 -14.38 32.02 16.92
C GLY A 140 -13.27 31.49 16.01
N GLY A 141 -12.23 30.87 16.59
CA GLY A 141 -11.25 30.10 15.80
C GLY A 141 -11.90 28.89 15.15
N VAL A 142 -11.45 28.57 13.94
CA VAL A 142 -11.95 27.45 13.14
C VAL A 142 -10.79 26.66 12.56
N VAL A 143 -11.04 25.38 12.34
CA VAL A 143 -10.20 24.56 11.47
C VAL A 143 -10.67 24.82 10.03
N PRO A 144 -9.79 25.30 9.13
CA PRO A 144 -10.19 25.61 7.76
C PRO A 144 -10.72 24.39 7.00
N GLU A 145 -11.52 24.63 5.96
CA GLU A 145 -11.77 23.62 4.93
C GLU A 145 -10.46 23.11 4.31
N GLY A 146 -10.43 21.84 3.91
CA GLY A 146 -9.23 21.17 3.45
C GLY A 146 -8.97 19.88 4.21
N CYS A 147 -7.70 19.50 4.29
CA CYS A 147 -7.25 18.25 4.88
C CYS A 147 -6.09 18.46 5.83
N GLY A 148 -5.93 17.53 6.78
CA GLY A 148 -4.81 17.51 7.72
C GLY A 148 -5.13 16.71 8.97
N THR A 149 -4.43 17.01 10.06
CA THR A 149 -4.69 16.40 11.37
C THR A 149 -5.58 17.29 12.22
N LEU A 150 -6.76 16.80 12.58
CA LEU A 150 -7.72 17.54 13.39
C LEU A 150 -7.22 17.68 14.83
N VAL A 151 -6.84 16.57 15.44
CA VAL A 151 -6.42 16.48 16.84
C VAL A 151 -5.60 15.21 17.09
N GLU A 152 -4.65 15.28 18.02
CA GLU A 152 -3.91 14.12 18.54
C GLU A 152 -4.56 13.61 19.83
N LEU A 153 -4.81 12.30 19.91
CA LEU A 153 -5.40 11.64 21.07
C LEU A 153 -4.38 10.82 21.84
N ASP A 154 -4.38 10.96 23.17
CA ASP A 154 -3.67 10.05 24.05
C ASP A 154 -4.62 8.88 24.40
N LEU A 155 -4.41 7.73 23.78
CA LEU A 155 -5.30 6.57 23.92
C LEU A 155 -4.77 5.54 24.93
N THR A 156 -5.69 4.83 25.58
CA THR A 156 -5.42 3.59 26.31
C THR A 156 -6.24 2.46 25.69
N GLY A 157 -5.55 1.46 25.13
CA GLY A 157 -6.14 0.38 24.33
C GLY A 157 -6.03 0.66 22.83
N ASP A 158 -6.44 -0.32 22.02
CA ASP A 158 -6.40 -0.24 20.56
C ASP A 158 -7.72 0.32 20.05
N ALA A 159 -7.66 1.47 19.37
CA ALA A 159 -8.87 2.07 18.81
C ALA A 159 -9.30 1.29 17.58
N THR A 160 -10.61 1.07 17.45
CA THR A 160 -11.21 0.38 16.30
C THR A 160 -11.95 1.33 15.38
N GLY A 161 -12.21 2.55 15.82
CA GLY A 161 -12.82 3.57 14.98
C GLY A 161 -13.43 4.74 15.73
N LEU A 162 -14.20 5.55 15.00
CA LEU A 162 -14.91 6.70 15.51
C LEU A 162 -16.41 6.60 15.23
N SER A 163 -17.24 6.78 16.26
CA SER A 163 -18.69 6.80 16.14
C SER A 163 -19.31 8.07 16.74
N GLY A 164 -20.60 8.28 16.50
CA GLY A 164 -21.33 9.43 17.06
C GLY A 164 -20.71 10.78 16.66
N ILE A 165 -20.17 10.85 15.44
CA ILE A 165 -19.51 12.04 14.89
C ILE A 165 -20.55 13.15 14.70
N ILE A 166 -20.25 14.32 15.26
CA ILE A 166 -21.03 15.55 15.14
C ILE A 166 -20.04 16.67 14.86
N MET A 167 -20.16 17.30 13.69
CA MET A 167 -19.31 18.41 13.27
C MET A 167 -20.20 19.62 12.99
N SER A 168 -19.71 20.82 13.28
CA SER A 168 -20.45 22.06 13.06
C SER A 168 -19.63 23.13 12.37
N ASP A 169 -20.28 23.87 11.48
CA ASP A 169 -19.73 25.05 10.83
C ASP A 169 -19.76 26.30 11.73
N THR A 170 -19.29 27.43 11.21
CA THR A 170 -19.28 28.73 11.90
C THR A 170 -20.66 29.30 12.22
N ALA A 171 -21.71 28.88 11.51
CA ALA A 171 -23.09 29.26 11.75
C ALA A 171 -23.81 28.31 12.73
N GLY A 172 -23.15 27.22 13.17
CA GLY A 172 -23.74 26.15 13.97
C GLY A 172 -24.57 25.17 13.15
N GLY A 173 -24.46 25.20 11.82
CA GLY A 173 -24.98 24.19 10.92
C GLY A 173 -24.21 22.88 11.08
N ALA A 174 -24.90 21.75 11.00
CA ALA A 174 -24.25 20.45 11.05
C ALA A 174 -23.52 20.17 9.74
N ILE A 175 -22.26 19.77 9.83
CA ILE A 175 -21.47 19.25 8.71
C ILE A 175 -21.53 17.73 8.77
N TYR A 176 -21.83 17.09 7.64
CA TYR A 176 -21.90 15.64 7.56
C TYR A 176 -20.51 15.05 7.38
N PHE A 177 -20.15 14.12 8.26
CA PHE A 177 -18.88 13.42 8.22
C PHE A 177 -19.11 11.92 8.32
N GLU A 178 -18.34 11.16 7.55
CA GLU A 178 -18.27 9.70 7.64
C GLU A 178 -16.91 9.27 8.17
N TYR A 179 -16.90 8.19 8.95
CA TYR A 179 -15.66 7.56 9.37
C TYR A 179 -15.15 6.71 8.20
N TYR A 180 -13.92 6.94 7.77
CA TYR A 180 -13.25 6.16 6.76
C TYR A 180 -12.42 5.07 7.44
N GLU A 181 -12.91 3.83 7.34
CA GLU A 181 -12.17 2.65 7.71
C GLU A 181 -11.27 2.27 6.54
N GLU A 182 -9.96 2.16 6.81
CA GLU A 182 -9.07 1.46 5.90
C GLU A 182 -9.59 0.03 5.79
N SER A 183 -10.14 -0.28 4.62
CA SER A 183 -10.48 -1.65 4.28
C SER A 183 -9.18 -2.31 3.85
N GLU A 184 -8.63 -3.18 4.71
CA GLU A 184 -7.57 -4.09 4.28
C GLU A 184 -8.15 -5.01 3.18
N THR A 185 -7.88 -4.67 1.92
CA THR A 185 -8.14 -5.54 0.78
C THR A 185 -7.01 -6.55 0.74
N ILE A 186 -7.29 -7.78 1.16
CA ILE A 186 -6.36 -8.89 0.98
C ILE A 186 -6.57 -9.36 -0.45
N ALA A 187 -5.67 -8.96 -1.34
CA ALA A 187 -5.66 -9.40 -2.72
C ALA A 187 -5.28 -10.89 -2.80
N GLY A 188 -6.02 -11.67 -3.59
CA GLY A 188 -5.65 -13.05 -3.87
C GLY A 188 -6.75 -13.83 -4.58
N CYS A 189 -6.44 -15.04 -5.04
CA CYS A 189 -7.41 -15.87 -5.71
C CYS A 189 -8.57 -16.27 -4.78
N MET A 190 -9.80 -15.84 -5.13
CA MET A 190 -11.02 -16.13 -4.37
C MET A 190 -11.74 -17.41 -4.82
N ASP A 191 -11.27 -18.08 -5.89
CA ASP A 191 -11.87 -19.31 -6.42
C ASP A 191 -11.38 -20.54 -5.64
N ASP A 192 -12.29 -21.23 -4.94
CA ASP A 192 -11.98 -22.39 -4.10
C ASP A 192 -11.53 -23.63 -4.90
N SER A 193 -11.68 -23.61 -6.22
CA SER A 193 -11.21 -24.66 -7.13
C SER A 193 -9.82 -24.40 -7.72
N ALA A 194 -9.26 -23.20 -7.50
CA ALA A 194 -7.91 -22.86 -7.92
C ALA A 194 -6.86 -23.42 -6.95
N CYS A 195 -5.66 -23.67 -7.49
CA CYS A 195 -4.53 -24.23 -6.76
C CYS A 195 -3.86 -23.24 -5.80
N ASN A 196 -4.00 -21.95 -6.06
CA ASN A 196 -3.52 -20.85 -5.24
C ASN A 196 -4.66 -20.10 -4.54
N TYR A 197 -5.79 -20.78 -4.29
CA TYR A 197 -6.89 -20.22 -3.51
C TYR A 197 -6.41 -19.67 -2.17
N ASN A 198 -6.75 -18.41 -1.89
CA ASN A 198 -6.48 -17.73 -0.63
C ASN A 198 -7.79 -17.49 0.12
N SER A 199 -8.01 -18.20 1.23
CA SER A 199 -9.22 -18.04 2.03
C SER A 199 -9.34 -16.71 2.77
N ASP A 200 -8.22 -16.01 2.91
CA ASP A 200 -8.18 -14.70 3.56
C ASP A 200 -8.38 -13.57 2.54
N ALA A 201 -8.39 -13.87 1.23
CA ALA A 201 -8.59 -12.86 0.20
C ALA A 201 -9.98 -12.22 0.29
N THR A 202 -10.02 -10.89 0.31
CA THR A 202 -11.24 -10.07 0.30
C THR A 202 -11.49 -9.44 -1.06
N GLU A 203 -10.53 -9.50 -1.97
CA GLU A 203 -10.60 -9.04 -3.36
C GLU A 203 -9.87 -10.00 -4.31
N ASP A 204 -10.49 -10.33 -5.45
CA ASP A 204 -9.89 -11.18 -6.49
C ASP A 204 -8.89 -10.38 -7.32
N ASP A 205 -7.63 -10.79 -7.28
CA ASP A 205 -6.52 -10.15 -7.99
C ASP A 205 -6.31 -10.73 -9.41
N GLY A 206 -7.12 -11.70 -9.81
CA GLY A 206 -7.00 -12.37 -11.10
C GLY A 206 -5.78 -13.27 -11.21
N SER A 207 -5.14 -13.62 -10.10
CA SER A 207 -3.96 -14.50 -10.06
C SER A 207 -4.32 -15.99 -10.05
N CYS A 208 -5.60 -16.38 -10.07
CA CYS A 208 -6.03 -17.78 -9.95
C CYS A 208 -5.33 -18.72 -10.96
N GLU A 209 -4.60 -19.70 -10.42
CA GLU A 209 -3.94 -20.77 -11.16
C GLU A 209 -4.76 -22.05 -10.99
N TYR A 210 -5.09 -22.72 -12.09
CA TYR A 210 -5.87 -23.95 -12.08
C TYR A 210 -5.02 -25.14 -12.49
N ALA A 211 -5.36 -26.31 -11.98
CA ALA A 211 -4.72 -27.54 -12.40
C ALA A 211 -4.98 -27.80 -13.89
N GLU A 212 -3.95 -28.32 -14.57
CA GLU A 212 -4.07 -28.78 -15.96
C GLU A 212 -5.07 -29.94 -16.07
N GLU A 213 -5.65 -30.15 -17.25
CA GLU A 213 -6.63 -31.21 -17.47
C GLU A 213 -6.03 -32.58 -17.11
N ASN A 214 -6.73 -33.34 -16.25
CA ASN A 214 -6.32 -34.63 -15.69
C ASN A 214 -5.19 -34.59 -14.65
N TYR A 215 -4.78 -33.41 -14.20
CA TYR A 215 -3.82 -33.23 -13.13
C TYR A 215 -4.48 -32.63 -11.88
N ASP A 216 -3.87 -32.87 -10.71
CA ASP A 216 -4.12 -32.08 -9.51
C ASP A 216 -3.15 -30.88 -9.42
N CYS A 217 -3.32 -30.07 -8.37
CA CYS A 217 -2.51 -28.87 -8.14
C CYS A 217 -1.03 -29.14 -7.81
N ASP A 218 -0.69 -30.37 -7.41
CA ASP A 218 0.69 -30.79 -7.20
C ASP A 218 1.32 -31.35 -8.50
N GLY A 219 0.56 -31.33 -9.61
CA GLY A 219 0.98 -31.87 -10.90
C GLY A 219 0.91 -33.41 -10.97
N ASN A 220 0.17 -34.06 -10.06
CA ASN A 220 -0.04 -35.51 -10.13
C ASN A 220 -1.17 -35.83 -11.09
N CYS A 221 -0.98 -36.89 -11.89
CA CYS A 221 -2.03 -37.41 -12.74
C CYS A 221 -3.14 -38.06 -11.89
N ILE A 222 -4.39 -37.62 -12.07
CA ILE A 222 -5.56 -38.15 -11.34
C ILE A 222 -6.35 -39.21 -12.13
N VAL A 223 -5.94 -39.47 -13.37
CA VAL A 223 -6.46 -40.54 -14.24
C VAL A 223 -5.35 -41.55 -14.56
N GLU A 224 -5.62 -42.54 -15.40
CA GLU A 224 -4.58 -43.49 -15.81
C GLU A 224 -3.55 -42.83 -16.72
N VAL A 225 -2.28 -43.19 -16.49
CA VAL A 225 -1.15 -42.80 -17.34
C VAL A 225 -0.97 -43.89 -18.39
N ASP A 226 -0.81 -43.48 -19.64
CA ASP A 226 -0.59 -44.42 -20.72
C ASP A 226 0.84 -44.99 -20.74
N CYS A 227 1.11 -45.93 -21.65
CA CYS A 227 2.43 -46.56 -21.69
C CYS A 227 3.57 -45.64 -22.18
N PHE A 228 3.28 -44.43 -22.67
CA PHE A 228 4.27 -43.39 -22.99
C PHE A 228 4.53 -42.43 -21.82
N GLY A 229 3.77 -42.56 -20.73
CA GLY A 229 3.86 -41.66 -19.59
C GLY A 229 2.95 -40.44 -19.72
N GLU A 230 2.01 -40.42 -20.66
CA GLU A 230 1.05 -39.32 -20.83
C GLU A 230 -0.19 -39.54 -19.94
N CYS A 231 -0.52 -38.54 -19.12
CA CYS A 231 -1.69 -38.57 -18.25
C CYS A 231 -2.98 -38.46 -19.08
N GLY A 232 -3.89 -39.42 -18.95
CA GLY A 232 -5.10 -39.48 -19.77
C GLY A 232 -4.83 -39.87 -21.24
N GLY A 233 -3.63 -40.38 -21.53
CA GLY A 233 -3.29 -40.93 -22.83
C GLY A 233 -4.03 -42.23 -23.14
N ASN A 234 -4.07 -42.60 -24.41
CA ASN A 234 -4.76 -43.81 -24.89
C ASN A 234 -3.78 -44.88 -25.42
N ALA A 235 -2.47 -44.69 -25.24
CA ALA A 235 -1.49 -45.64 -25.73
C ALA A 235 -1.47 -46.92 -24.87
N VAL A 236 -1.53 -48.07 -25.54
CA VAL A 236 -1.50 -49.39 -24.91
C VAL A 236 -0.25 -50.14 -25.40
N VAL A 237 0.28 -51.01 -24.55
CA VAL A 237 1.38 -51.91 -24.88
C VAL A 237 0.85 -53.04 -25.77
N ASP A 238 1.54 -53.31 -26.87
CA ASP A 238 1.23 -54.45 -27.75
C ASP A 238 1.89 -55.77 -27.27
N GLU A 239 1.61 -56.91 -27.89
CA GLU A 239 2.21 -58.21 -27.49
C GLU A 239 3.72 -58.28 -27.72
N CYS A 240 4.29 -57.30 -28.41
CA CYS A 240 5.73 -57.16 -28.58
C CYS A 240 6.37 -56.32 -27.46
N GLY A 241 5.58 -55.88 -26.47
CA GLY A 241 6.01 -55.00 -25.38
C GLY A 241 6.27 -53.57 -25.83
N VAL A 242 5.74 -53.17 -26.99
CA VAL A 242 5.93 -51.83 -27.56
C VAL A 242 4.69 -50.98 -27.32
N CYS A 243 4.88 -49.84 -26.66
CA CYS A 243 3.82 -48.87 -26.48
C CYS A 243 3.38 -48.25 -27.82
N GLY A 244 2.07 -48.24 -28.10
CA GLY A 244 1.53 -47.68 -29.35
C GLY A 244 1.96 -48.43 -30.62
N GLY A 245 2.40 -49.69 -30.48
CA GLY A 245 2.84 -50.51 -31.60
C GLY A 245 1.68 -50.96 -32.50
N SER A 246 2.01 -51.49 -33.68
CA SER A 246 1.02 -51.98 -34.65
C SER A 246 0.53 -53.42 -34.37
N GLY A 247 0.94 -54.01 -33.25
CA GLY A 247 0.46 -55.32 -32.77
C GLY A 247 -0.99 -55.26 -32.28
N ILE A 248 -1.50 -56.39 -31.77
CA ILE A 248 -2.77 -56.38 -31.02
C ILE A 248 -2.50 -55.81 -29.60
N PRO A 249 -3.50 -55.31 -28.87
CA PRO A 249 -3.28 -54.84 -27.49
C PRO A 249 -3.05 -56.02 -26.54
N GLU A 250 -2.04 -55.92 -25.66
CA GLU A 250 -1.71 -56.99 -24.71
C GLU A 250 -2.92 -57.28 -23.78
N GLY A 251 -3.54 -58.47 -23.93
CA GLY A 251 -4.66 -58.92 -23.10
C GLY A 251 -5.97 -59.20 -23.84
N GLU A 252 -6.03 -59.02 -25.16
CA GLU A 252 -7.12 -59.48 -26.05
C GLU A 252 -6.73 -60.70 -26.91
#